data_AF-U5QML8-F1
#
_entry.id   AF-U5QML8-F1
#
_cell.length_a   1.000
_cell.length_b   1.000
_cell.length_c   1.000
_cell.angle_alpha   90.00
_cell.angle_beta   90.00
_cell.angle_gamma   90.00
#
_symmetry.space_group_name_H-M   'P 1'
#
loop_
_entity.id
_entity.type
_entity.pdbx_description
1 polymer ?
#
loop_
_entity_poly.entity_id
_entity_poly.type
_entity_poly.pdbx_seq_one_letter_code
_entity_poly.pdbx_strand_id
1 'polypeptide(L)'
;MGEREPLIIFLHIPKTGGTTLESILKKQYGEENGLRVDLARINDAAGAVRAREILRSSPECRFVSGHFTMGLAPHTQVLTPSCYITLLREPVERVVSDYFFILQTPEHPLHELVTQQRLSLKDYLLHDLCVGTDNYQTRTLCNRSPDSQYGDWTCTQQMYEEAKENLEKWFPVVGLLERFDESLLLWRSLFGWKLPLYVRRNANSRRKSVREISSEVRAIVEQVNRYDTQLYAHACLLFEQHIQRIGTVPFAQQLLCFRLFNRWYGYNCAKSARPTPASRWQALFLEKVRETL
;
A
#
# COMPACT_ATOMS: atom_id res chain seq x y z
N MET A 1 -13.41 27.97 -14.09
CA MET A 1 -12.44 27.44 -13.11
C MET A 1 -12.34 25.95 -13.40
N GLY A 2 -11.18 25.45 -13.83
CA GLY A 2 -11.01 24.01 -14.10
C GLY A 2 -11.20 23.22 -12.80
N GLU A 3 -11.93 22.12 -12.85
CA GLU A 3 -12.09 21.22 -11.70
C GLU A 3 -10.71 20.80 -11.20
N ARG A 4 -10.46 21.00 -9.90
CA ARG A 4 -9.18 20.67 -9.28
C ARG A 4 -9.09 19.15 -9.16
N GLU A 5 -8.03 18.55 -9.71
CA GLU A 5 -7.76 17.11 -9.56
C GLU A 5 -7.81 16.69 -8.08
N PRO A 6 -8.36 15.50 -7.76
CA PRO A 6 -8.51 15.08 -6.39
C PRO A 6 -7.15 14.83 -5.71
N LEU A 7 -7.06 15.17 -4.43
CA LEU A 7 -5.92 14.82 -3.57
C LEU A 7 -5.83 13.30 -3.42
N ILE A 8 -4.69 12.70 -3.76
CA ILE A 8 -4.47 11.26 -3.56
C ILE A 8 -4.02 11.00 -2.12
N ILE A 9 -4.75 10.19 -1.38
CA ILE A 9 -4.39 9.77 -0.03
C ILE A 9 -3.91 8.32 -0.10
N PHE A 10 -2.59 8.15 -0.10
CA PHE A 10 -1.98 6.83 -0.04
C PHE A 10 -1.89 6.36 1.41
N LEU A 11 -2.83 5.50 1.80
CA LEU A 11 -2.83 4.78 3.06
C LEU A 11 -1.76 3.67 2.99
N HIS A 12 -0.53 4.01 3.39
CA HIS A 12 0.60 3.09 3.29
C HIS A 12 0.56 2.09 4.44
N ILE A 13 0.23 0.84 4.12
CA ILE A 13 0.35 -0.26 5.07
C ILE A 13 1.79 -0.82 5.01
N PRO A 14 2.49 -0.99 6.15
CA PRO A 14 3.82 -1.58 6.14
C PRO A 14 3.86 -2.93 5.43
N LYS A 15 4.98 -3.16 4.74
CA LYS A 15 5.32 -4.44 4.09
C LYS A 15 4.44 -4.81 2.89
N THR A 16 3.67 -3.88 2.34
CA THR A 16 2.85 -4.08 1.12
C THR A 16 3.44 -3.42 -0.13
N GLY A 17 4.72 -3.02 -0.09
CA GLY A 17 5.42 -2.43 -1.24
C GLY A 17 5.29 -0.91 -1.38
N GLY A 18 4.76 -0.23 -0.36
CA GLY A 18 4.45 1.20 -0.45
C GLY A 18 5.64 2.13 -0.67
N THR A 19 6.87 1.78 -0.29
CA THR A 19 8.06 2.59 -0.66
C THR A 19 8.23 2.71 -2.19
N THR A 20 7.91 1.64 -2.93
CA THR A 20 7.97 1.67 -4.40
C THR A 20 6.83 2.53 -4.94
N LEU A 21 5.61 2.39 -4.41
CA LEU A 21 4.46 3.19 -4.82
C LEU A 21 4.65 4.69 -4.50
N GLU A 22 5.17 5.04 -3.33
CA GLU A 22 5.51 6.42 -2.95
C GLU A 22 6.51 7.03 -3.94
N SER A 23 7.53 6.27 -4.37
CA SER A 23 8.45 6.73 -5.42
C SER A 23 7.77 6.94 -6.77
N ILE A 24 6.70 6.20 -7.09
CA ILE A 24 5.91 6.40 -8.31
C ILE A 24 5.05 7.65 -8.16
N LEU A 25 4.39 7.86 -7.03
CA LEU A 25 3.59 9.06 -6.76
C LEU A 25 4.43 10.33 -6.88
N LYS A 26 5.63 10.35 -6.31
CA LYS A 26 6.59 11.46 -6.48
C LYS A 26 6.90 11.75 -7.95
N LYS A 27 7.01 10.73 -8.80
CA LYS A 27 7.23 10.91 -10.25
C LYS A 27 5.99 11.40 -11.00
N GLN A 28 4.79 10.99 -10.57
CA GLN A 28 3.54 11.39 -11.22
C GLN A 28 3.16 12.83 -10.88
N TYR A 29 3.33 13.20 -9.62
CA TYR A 29 2.79 14.44 -9.07
C TYR A 29 3.86 15.50 -8.73
N GLY A 30 5.15 15.15 -8.76
CA GLY A 30 6.24 16.01 -8.24
C GLY A 30 6.51 15.71 -6.76
N GLU A 31 7.78 15.67 -6.37
CA GLU A 31 8.16 15.36 -4.99
C GLU A 31 7.77 16.48 -4.02
N GLU A 32 7.89 17.72 -4.48
CA GLU A 32 7.49 18.95 -3.78
C GLU A 32 5.98 19.05 -3.54
N ASN A 33 5.18 18.33 -4.33
CA ASN A 33 3.72 18.31 -4.19
C ASN A 33 3.23 17.14 -3.32
N GLY A 34 4.15 16.43 -2.66
CA GLY A 34 3.87 15.30 -1.79
C GLY A 34 4.07 15.63 -0.32
N LEU A 35 3.12 15.21 0.52
CA LEU A 35 3.27 15.31 1.98
C LEU A 35 3.39 13.92 2.60
N ARG A 36 4.43 13.73 3.42
CA ARG A 36 4.60 12.51 4.22
C ARG A 36 4.07 12.71 5.63
N VAL A 37 3.22 11.79 6.05
CA VAL A 37 2.41 11.90 7.25
C VAL A 37 2.43 10.55 7.97
N ASP A 38 3.15 10.42 9.08
CA ASP A 38 3.37 9.15 9.81
C ASP A 38 2.57 9.07 11.13
N LEU A 39 2.13 7.85 11.50
CA LEU A 39 1.28 7.47 12.65
C LEU A 39 1.74 8.09 13.97
N ALA A 40 3.05 8.07 14.23
CA ALA A 40 3.61 8.61 15.46
C ALA A 40 3.36 10.13 15.64
N ARG A 41 2.95 10.84 14.58
CA ARG A 41 2.61 12.26 14.61
C ARG A 41 1.11 12.53 14.72
N ILE A 42 0.26 11.51 14.55
CA ILE A 42 -1.21 11.59 14.40
C ILE A 42 -1.95 10.51 15.20
N ASN A 43 -1.28 9.79 16.09
CA ASN A 43 -1.94 8.77 16.92
C ASN A 43 -2.83 9.37 18.01
N ASP A 44 -2.97 10.69 18.06
CA ASP A 44 -3.85 11.42 18.96
C ASP A 44 -4.64 12.52 18.23
N ALA A 45 -5.66 13.06 18.90
CA ALA A 45 -6.50 14.12 18.35
C ALA A 45 -5.68 15.36 17.96
N ALA A 46 -4.64 15.70 18.73
CA ALA A 46 -3.77 16.84 18.46
C ALA A 46 -2.99 16.67 17.15
N GLY A 47 -2.49 15.46 16.88
CA GLY A 47 -1.80 15.13 15.66
C GLY A 47 -2.70 15.11 14.44
N ALA A 48 -3.97 14.70 14.60
CA ALA A 48 -4.96 14.82 13.53
C ALA A 48 -5.25 16.28 13.19
N VAL A 49 -5.33 17.17 14.19
CA VAL A 49 -5.43 18.62 13.97
C VAL A 49 -4.21 19.15 13.20
N ARG A 50 -2.99 18.83 13.66
CA ARG A 50 -1.75 19.26 12.99
C ARG A 50 -1.70 18.79 11.53
N ALA A 51 -2.08 17.54 11.25
CA ALA A 51 -2.11 17.02 9.89
C ALA A 51 -3.09 17.79 9.00
N ARG A 52 -4.27 18.13 9.52
CA ARG A 52 -5.25 18.96 8.79
C ARG A 52 -4.74 20.38 8.54
N GLU A 53 -4.08 20.99 9.51
CA GLU A 53 -3.49 22.33 9.36
C GLU A 53 -2.41 22.33 8.28
N ILE A 54 -1.50 21.36 8.30
CA ILE A 54 -0.46 21.18 7.27
C ILE A 54 -1.10 21.02 5.89
N LEU A 55 -2.16 20.22 5.77
CA LEU A 55 -2.86 20.03 4.49
C LEU A 55 -3.54 21.32 4.00
N ARG A 56 -4.16 22.08 4.91
CA ARG A 56 -4.79 23.37 4.56
C ARG A 56 -3.76 24.42 4.15
N SER A 57 -2.56 24.40 4.75
CA SER A 57 -1.48 25.33 4.41
C SER A 57 -0.65 24.91 3.20
N SER A 58 -0.96 23.76 2.57
CA SER A 58 -0.22 23.23 1.42
C SER A 58 -1.13 23.09 0.18
N PRO A 59 -1.56 24.19 -0.45
CA PRO A 59 -2.52 24.17 -1.56
C PRO A 59 -1.98 23.49 -2.84
N GLU A 60 -0.66 23.40 -2.99
CA GLU A 60 0.03 22.68 -4.06
C GLU A 60 0.04 21.16 -3.85
N CYS A 61 -0.25 20.66 -2.65
CA CYS A 61 -0.25 19.24 -2.34
C CYS A 61 -1.20 18.45 -3.24
N ARG A 62 -0.66 17.42 -3.90
CA ARG A 62 -1.38 16.50 -4.80
C ARG A 62 -1.48 15.09 -4.25
N PHE A 63 -0.59 14.72 -3.33
CA PHE A 63 -0.73 13.46 -2.62
C PHE A 63 -0.20 13.51 -1.18
N VAL A 64 -0.83 12.70 -0.34
CA VAL A 64 -0.41 12.41 1.04
C VAL A 64 -0.03 10.95 1.11
N SER A 65 1.06 10.63 1.78
CA SER A 65 1.51 9.26 1.97
C SER A 65 2.01 9.04 3.40
N GLY A 66 1.70 7.88 3.96
CA GLY A 66 2.36 7.41 5.17
C GLY A 66 1.50 6.41 5.92
N HIS A 67 2.04 5.95 7.05
CA HIS A 67 1.34 4.99 7.88
C HIS A 67 0.38 5.79 8.76
N PHE A 68 -0.93 5.57 8.62
CA PHE A 68 -2.02 6.12 9.45
C PHE A 68 -3.22 5.20 9.35
N THR A 69 -4.09 5.20 10.36
CA THR A 69 -5.37 4.51 10.26
C THR A 69 -6.33 5.33 9.41
N MET A 70 -7.26 4.64 8.79
CA MET A 70 -8.40 5.29 8.18
C MET A 70 -9.17 6.09 9.25
N GLY A 71 -9.66 7.26 8.87
CA GLY A 71 -10.36 8.15 9.81
C GLY A 71 -9.66 9.47 10.11
N LEU A 72 -8.64 9.86 9.35
CA LEU A 72 -8.07 11.22 9.37
C LEU A 72 -9.08 12.37 9.09
N ALA A 73 -10.37 12.05 8.88
CA ALA A 73 -11.40 12.95 8.39
C ALA A 73 -10.93 13.90 7.27
N PRO A 74 -10.12 13.49 6.25
CA PRO A 74 -9.71 14.43 5.22
C PRO A 74 -10.90 14.76 4.32
N HIS A 75 -11.73 13.78 3.96
CA HIS A 75 -12.81 13.96 2.98
C HIS A 75 -14.02 14.76 3.50
N THR A 76 -14.25 14.81 4.83
CA THR A 76 -15.33 15.64 5.41
C THR A 76 -14.88 17.04 5.82
N GLN A 77 -13.56 17.28 5.96
CA GLN A 77 -13.02 18.53 6.53
C GLN A 77 -11.89 19.21 5.73
N VAL A 78 -11.43 18.59 4.64
CA VAL A 78 -10.53 19.19 3.64
C VAL A 78 -11.38 19.62 2.45
N LEU A 79 -11.25 20.88 2.05
CA LEU A 79 -12.05 21.53 1.00
C LEU A 79 -11.78 21.00 -0.41
N THR A 80 -10.92 19.99 -0.57
CA THR A 80 -10.52 19.43 -1.86
C THR A 80 -11.05 18.01 -1.98
N PRO A 81 -11.69 17.63 -3.10
CA PRO A 81 -12.03 16.24 -3.38
C PRO A 81 -10.81 15.35 -3.15
N SER A 82 -10.98 14.21 -2.49
CA SER A 82 -9.87 13.30 -2.19
C SER A 82 -10.22 11.87 -2.55
N CYS A 83 -9.19 11.09 -2.90
CA CYS A 83 -9.32 9.70 -3.29
C CYS A 83 -8.31 8.87 -2.52
N TYR A 84 -8.75 7.79 -1.90
CA TYR A 84 -7.84 6.87 -1.24
C TYR A 84 -7.25 5.87 -2.24
N ILE A 85 -5.98 5.55 -2.02
CA ILE A 85 -5.32 4.39 -2.61
C ILE A 85 -4.60 3.61 -1.51
N THR A 86 -4.47 2.30 -1.68
CA THR A 86 -3.66 1.46 -0.81
C THR A 86 -3.14 0.24 -1.56
N LEU A 87 -2.15 -0.43 -0.98
CA LEU A 87 -1.70 -1.75 -1.39
C LEU A 87 -1.94 -2.71 -0.24
N LEU A 88 -2.66 -3.79 -0.53
CA LEU A 88 -2.75 -4.96 0.33
C LEU A 88 -1.75 -6.02 -0.11
N ARG A 89 -1.49 -6.95 0.78
CA ARG A 89 -0.64 -8.11 0.54
C ARG A 89 -1.29 -9.34 1.17
N GLU A 90 -1.01 -10.50 0.60
CA GLU A 90 -1.41 -11.76 1.20
C GLU A 90 -0.94 -11.78 2.68
N PRO A 91 -1.83 -12.06 3.65
CA PRO A 91 -1.54 -11.81 5.07
C PRO A 91 -0.36 -12.60 5.62
N VAL A 92 -0.19 -13.87 5.23
CA VAL A 92 0.94 -14.69 5.67
C VAL A 92 2.25 -14.10 5.17
N GLU A 93 2.30 -13.78 3.88
CA GLU A 93 3.42 -13.12 3.22
C GLU A 93 3.77 -11.76 3.86
N ARG A 94 2.76 -10.98 4.27
CA ARG A 94 2.94 -9.70 4.98
C ARG A 94 3.57 -9.93 6.36
N VAL A 95 3.01 -10.83 7.17
CA VAL A 95 3.46 -11.12 8.53
C VAL A 95 4.89 -11.65 8.55
N VAL A 96 5.21 -12.63 7.69
CA VAL A 96 6.57 -13.18 7.57
C VAL A 96 7.56 -12.08 7.18
N SER A 97 7.15 -11.23 6.25
CA SER A 97 7.95 -10.08 5.81
C SER A 97 8.18 -9.04 6.90
N ASP A 98 7.22 -8.87 7.81
CA ASP A 98 7.30 -7.96 8.94
C ASP A 98 8.23 -8.51 10.01
N TYR A 99 8.04 -9.77 10.42
CA TYR A 99 8.91 -10.47 11.37
C TYR A 99 10.39 -10.41 10.97
N PHE A 100 10.72 -10.72 9.71
CA PHE A 100 12.11 -10.62 9.24
C PHE A 100 12.62 -9.18 9.13
N PHE A 101 11.73 -8.22 8.89
CA PHE A 101 12.12 -6.81 8.93
C PHE A 101 12.47 -6.38 10.35
N ILE A 102 11.67 -6.78 11.35
CA ILE A 102 11.96 -6.54 12.77
C ILE A 102 13.33 -7.11 13.13
N LEU A 103 13.61 -8.38 12.78
CA LEU A 103 14.90 -9.02 13.05
C LEU A 103 16.11 -8.31 12.43
N GLN A 104 15.92 -7.56 11.34
CA GLN A 104 17.00 -6.93 10.59
C GLN A 104 17.13 -5.42 10.85
N THR A 105 16.22 -4.84 11.62
CA THR A 105 16.14 -3.38 11.84
C THR A 105 16.32 -3.07 13.33
N PRO A 106 17.55 -2.78 13.80
CA PRO A 106 17.82 -2.48 15.20
C PRO A 106 16.96 -1.36 15.79
N GLU A 107 16.55 -0.39 14.96
CA GLU A 107 15.74 0.76 15.36
C GLU A 107 14.24 0.42 15.50
N HIS A 108 13.82 -0.79 15.11
CA HIS A 108 12.43 -1.19 15.25
C HIS A 108 12.06 -1.42 16.73
N PRO A 109 10.93 -0.91 17.25
CA PRO A 109 10.59 -1.02 18.68
C PRO A 109 10.57 -2.44 19.23
N LEU A 110 10.16 -3.41 18.40
CA LEU A 110 10.12 -4.83 18.76
C LEU A 110 11.44 -5.59 18.50
N HIS A 111 12.48 -4.95 17.96
CA HIS A 111 13.73 -5.64 17.58
C HIS A 111 14.41 -6.27 18.79
N GLU A 112 14.60 -5.49 19.84
CA GLU A 112 15.27 -5.94 21.06
C GLU A 112 14.52 -7.11 21.70
N LEU A 113 13.20 -6.98 21.84
CA LEU A 113 12.33 -8.02 22.36
C LEU A 113 12.48 -9.34 21.58
N VAL A 114 12.28 -9.28 20.26
CA VAL A 114 12.29 -10.48 19.41
C VAL A 114 13.67 -11.14 19.38
N THR A 115 14.75 -10.35 19.34
CA THR A 115 16.11 -10.88 19.21
C THR A 115 16.67 -11.39 20.54
N GLN A 116 16.53 -10.67 21.64
CA GLN A 116 17.05 -11.08 22.94
C GLN A 116 16.32 -12.32 23.48
N GLN A 117 14.99 -12.38 23.31
CA GLN A 117 14.21 -13.55 23.71
C GLN A 117 14.22 -14.67 22.66
N ARG A 118 14.86 -14.44 21.50
CA ARG A 118 14.95 -15.40 20.38
C ARG A 118 13.59 -15.94 19.95
N LEU A 119 12.57 -15.07 19.93
CA LEU A 119 11.21 -15.47 19.59
C LEU A 119 11.16 -16.03 18.17
N SER A 120 10.63 -17.24 18.02
CA SER A 120 10.29 -17.76 16.70
C SER A 120 9.14 -16.93 16.09
N LEU A 121 8.84 -17.11 14.80
CA LEU A 121 7.68 -16.46 14.18
C LEU A 121 6.38 -16.80 14.91
N LYS A 122 6.23 -18.07 15.35
CA LYS A 122 5.07 -18.54 16.11
C LYS A 122 5.00 -17.83 17.47
N ASP A 123 6.11 -17.78 18.20
CA ASP A 123 6.14 -17.17 19.52
C ASP A 123 5.92 -15.66 19.43
N TYR A 124 6.52 -14.98 18.45
CA TYR A 124 6.29 -13.57 18.17
C TYR A 124 4.80 -13.23 17.99
N LEU A 125 4.06 -14.06 17.24
CA LEU A 125 2.63 -13.83 16.98
C LEU A 125 1.72 -14.06 18.19
N LEU A 126 2.17 -14.89 19.13
CA LEU A 126 1.42 -15.25 20.33
C LEU A 126 1.90 -14.47 21.57
N HIS A 127 2.91 -13.61 21.42
CA HIS A 127 3.52 -12.89 22.52
C HIS A 127 2.67 -11.67 22.93
N ASP A 128 2.37 -11.53 24.23
CA ASP A 128 1.49 -10.48 24.78
C ASP A 128 1.99 -9.05 24.52
N LEU A 129 3.30 -8.86 24.31
CA LEU A 129 3.88 -7.55 23.95
C LEU A 129 3.87 -7.24 22.45
N CYS A 130 3.41 -8.18 21.61
CA CYS A 130 3.32 -8.03 20.16
C CYS A 130 1.87 -7.76 19.70
N VAL A 131 0.97 -7.44 20.63
CA VAL A 131 -0.44 -7.18 20.36
C VAL A 131 -0.60 -6.01 19.38
N GLY A 132 -1.59 -6.12 18.47
CA GLY A 132 -1.82 -5.11 17.43
C GLY A 132 -1.01 -5.31 16.15
N THR A 133 -0.11 -6.30 16.11
CA THR A 133 0.56 -6.75 14.88
C THR A 133 -0.28 -7.74 14.07
N ASP A 134 -1.29 -8.35 14.71
CA ASP A 134 -2.32 -9.18 14.11
C ASP A 134 -3.35 -8.32 13.36
N ASN A 135 -3.93 -8.86 12.28
CA ASN A 135 -4.99 -8.21 11.51
C ASN A 135 -4.66 -6.74 11.14
N TYR A 136 -3.37 -6.46 10.90
CA TYR A 136 -2.86 -5.10 10.77
C TYR A 136 -3.51 -4.36 9.59
N GLN A 137 -3.77 -5.05 8.48
CA GLN A 137 -4.42 -4.44 7.30
C GLN A 137 -5.85 -4.02 7.66
N THR A 138 -6.59 -4.90 8.34
CA THR A 138 -7.95 -4.65 8.83
C THR A 138 -7.99 -3.47 9.80
N ARG A 139 -7.09 -3.46 10.80
CA ARG A 139 -6.97 -2.37 11.76
C ARG A 139 -6.67 -1.03 11.09
N THR A 140 -5.81 -1.04 10.08
CA THR A 140 -5.44 0.17 9.34
C THR A 140 -6.62 0.70 8.50
N LEU A 141 -7.47 -0.19 7.98
CA LEU A 141 -8.58 0.16 7.10
C LEU A 141 -9.91 0.40 7.82
N CYS A 142 -10.07 -0.06 9.07
CA CYS A 142 -11.24 0.30 9.86
C CYS A 142 -11.20 1.78 10.23
N ASN A 143 -12.36 2.44 10.26
CA ASN A 143 -12.47 3.88 10.48
C ASN A 143 -12.39 4.21 11.97
N ARG A 144 -11.27 3.87 12.61
CA ARG A 144 -11.02 4.16 14.01
C ARG A 144 -10.11 5.37 14.13
N SER A 145 -10.66 6.41 14.75
CA SER A 145 -9.93 7.64 15.03
C SER A 145 -8.66 7.30 15.82
N PRO A 146 -7.52 7.93 15.54
CA PRO A 146 -6.27 7.54 16.16
C PRO A 146 -6.27 7.63 17.70
N ASP A 147 -7.09 8.51 18.29
CA ASP A 147 -7.34 8.61 19.74
C ASP A 147 -8.07 7.40 20.34
N SER A 148 -8.70 6.53 19.53
CA SER A 148 -9.32 5.27 19.98
C SER A 148 -8.30 4.13 20.15
N GLN A 149 -7.01 4.38 19.88
CA GLN A 149 -5.92 3.41 20.08
C GLN A 149 -5.58 3.18 21.57
N TYR A 150 -6.23 3.87 22.51
CA TYR A 150 -6.10 3.60 23.94
C TYR A 150 -7.24 2.66 24.39
N GLY A 151 -6.96 1.36 24.54
CA GLY A 151 -7.95 0.40 25.04
C GLY A 151 -7.67 -1.07 24.70
N ASP A 152 -8.71 -1.90 24.77
CA ASP A 152 -8.70 -3.29 24.30
C ASP A 152 -8.24 -3.36 22.85
N TRP A 153 -7.09 -4.00 22.65
CA TRP A 153 -6.46 -4.15 21.35
C TRP A 153 -7.06 -5.30 20.53
N THR A 154 -8.15 -5.93 20.96
CA THR A 154 -8.78 -7.02 20.22
C THR A 154 -9.33 -6.53 18.87
N CYS A 155 -8.96 -7.21 17.77
CA CYS A 155 -9.59 -7.00 16.48
C CYS A 155 -10.96 -7.71 16.47
N THR A 156 -12.05 -6.98 16.20
CA THR A 156 -13.41 -7.52 16.26
C THR A 156 -14.02 -7.74 14.87
N GLN A 157 -15.08 -8.53 14.78
CA GLN A 157 -15.86 -8.71 13.54
C GLN A 157 -16.33 -7.35 12.99
N GLN A 158 -16.75 -6.45 13.88
CA GLN A 158 -17.19 -5.11 13.50
C GLN A 158 -16.07 -4.33 12.79
N MET A 159 -14.82 -4.40 13.30
CA MET A 159 -13.68 -3.75 12.64
C MET A 159 -13.41 -4.31 11.24
N TYR A 160 -13.61 -5.62 11.06
CA TYR A 160 -13.52 -6.26 9.75
C TYR A 160 -14.61 -5.77 8.79
N GLU A 161 -15.87 -5.74 9.22
CA GLU A 161 -16.97 -5.25 8.37
C GLU A 161 -16.76 -3.79 7.99
N GLU A 162 -16.36 -2.94 8.94
CA GLU A 162 -16.03 -1.53 8.68
C GLU A 162 -14.87 -1.40 7.67
N ALA A 163 -13.80 -2.18 7.82
CA ALA A 163 -12.68 -2.19 6.87
C ALA A 163 -13.13 -2.62 5.47
N LYS A 164 -14.01 -3.64 5.37
CA LYS A 164 -14.56 -4.13 4.10
C LYS A 164 -15.42 -3.06 3.43
N GLU A 165 -16.38 -2.47 4.14
CA GLU A 165 -17.21 -1.37 3.66
C GLU A 165 -16.36 -0.18 3.20
N ASN A 166 -15.28 0.11 3.92
CA ASN A 166 -14.38 1.18 3.57
C ASN A 166 -13.64 0.93 2.25
N LEU A 167 -13.17 -0.30 2.00
CA LEU A 167 -12.58 -0.69 0.73
C LEU A 167 -13.55 -0.44 -0.43
N GLU A 168 -14.81 -0.86 -0.29
CA GLU A 168 -15.83 -0.70 -1.32
C GLU A 168 -16.19 0.77 -1.56
N LYS A 169 -16.30 1.56 -0.48
CA LYS A 169 -16.82 2.93 -0.53
C LYS A 169 -15.78 3.97 -0.93
N TRP A 170 -14.55 3.83 -0.45
CA TRP A 170 -13.56 4.92 -0.48
C TRP A 170 -12.36 4.66 -1.37
N PHE A 171 -12.13 3.42 -1.79
CA PHE A 171 -11.02 3.05 -2.65
C PHE A 171 -11.56 2.68 -4.04
N PRO A 172 -11.49 3.58 -5.03
CA PRO A 172 -11.96 3.25 -6.37
C PRO A 172 -11.18 2.10 -7.00
N VAL A 173 -9.96 1.84 -6.53
CA VAL A 173 -9.17 0.64 -6.80
C VAL A 173 -8.35 0.32 -5.55
N VAL A 174 -8.48 -0.90 -5.04
CA VAL A 174 -7.60 -1.47 -4.02
C VAL A 174 -6.45 -2.18 -4.71
N GLY A 175 -5.20 -1.82 -4.44
CA GLY A 175 -4.05 -2.48 -5.06
C GLY A 175 -3.65 -3.76 -4.32
N LEU A 176 -3.02 -4.70 -5.03
CA LEU A 176 -2.45 -5.93 -4.48
C LEU A 176 -0.96 -6.01 -4.80
N LEU A 177 -0.11 -6.29 -3.81
CA LEU A 177 1.34 -6.39 -4.01
C LEU A 177 1.71 -7.54 -4.97
N GLU A 178 1.02 -8.66 -4.87
CA GLU A 178 1.20 -9.85 -5.70
C GLU A 178 0.89 -9.55 -7.18
N ARG A 179 0.08 -8.50 -7.43
CA ARG A 179 -0.33 -8.02 -8.75
C ARG A 179 0.00 -6.53 -8.89
N PHE A 180 1.21 -6.17 -8.50
CA PHE A 180 1.63 -4.77 -8.41
C PHE A 180 1.56 -4.06 -9.77
N ASP A 181 2.01 -4.70 -10.85
CA ASP A 181 1.97 -4.13 -12.20
C ASP A 181 0.52 -3.86 -12.66
N GLU A 182 -0.37 -4.81 -12.41
CA GLU A 182 -1.81 -4.67 -12.66
C GLU A 182 -2.39 -3.51 -11.84
N SER A 183 -2.03 -3.40 -10.55
CA SER A 183 -2.48 -2.33 -9.67
C SER A 183 -2.09 -0.95 -10.21
N LEU A 184 -0.85 -0.82 -10.71
CA LEU A 184 -0.37 0.41 -11.34
C LEU A 184 -1.14 0.76 -12.61
N LEU A 185 -1.51 -0.23 -13.43
CA LEU A 185 -2.29 0.01 -14.65
C LEU A 185 -3.74 0.40 -14.36
N LEU A 186 -4.34 -0.18 -13.32
CA LEU A 186 -5.67 0.24 -12.85
C LEU A 186 -5.66 1.70 -12.39
N TRP A 187 -4.71 2.10 -11.54
CA TRP A 187 -4.58 3.50 -11.12
C TRP A 187 -4.19 4.43 -12.27
N ARG A 188 -3.38 3.95 -13.23
CA ARG A 188 -3.08 4.71 -14.45
C ARG A 188 -4.35 5.01 -15.23
N SER A 189 -5.22 4.03 -15.41
CA SER A 189 -6.50 4.22 -16.10
C SER A 189 -7.41 5.18 -15.35
N LEU A 190 -7.40 5.14 -14.02
CA LEU A 190 -8.25 5.95 -13.16
C LEU A 190 -7.81 7.42 -13.07
N PHE A 191 -6.52 7.66 -12.86
CA PHE A 191 -5.97 9.00 -12.59
C PHE A 191 -5.26 9.63 -13.78
N GLY A 192 -5.25 8.95 -14.94
CA GLY A 192 -4.55 9.45 -16.13
C GLY A 192 -3.03 9.52 -15.97
N TRP A 193 -2.44 8.68 -15.11
CA TRP A 193 -0.99 8.70 -14.87
C TRP A 193 -0.19 8.50 -16.16
N LYS A 194 1.00 9.11 -16.20
CA LYS A 194 2.04 8.72 -17.15
C LYS A 194 2.43 7.27 -16.89
N LEU A 195 3.04 6.60 -17.87
CA LEU A 195 3.43 5.19 -17.74
C LEU A 195 4.29 5.00 -16.46
N PRO A 196 3.80 4.26 -15.44
CA PRO A 196 4.38 4.27 -14.10
C PRO A 196 5.57 3.31 -14.00
N LEU A 197 6.61 3.53 -14.82
CA LEU A 197 7.82 2.72 -14.83
C LEU A 197 8.61 2.88 -13.52
N TYR A 198 9.05 1.76 -12.96
CA TYR A 198 9.65 1.71 -11.63
C TYR A 198 10.81 0.72 -11.56
N VAL A 199 11.69 0.97 -10.60
CA VAL A 199 12.70 0.00 -10.16
C VAL A 199 12.25 -0.46 -8.78
N ARG A 200 12.16 -1.77 -8.58
CA ARG A 200 11.70 -2.35 -7.32
C ARG A 200 12.64 -1.91 -6.19
N ARG A 201 12.10 -1.22 -5.20
CA ARG A 201 12.83 -0.82 -3.98
C ARG A 201 12.52 -1.80 -2.85
N ASN A 202 13.51 -2.06 -1.99
CA ASN A 202 13.36 -2.91 -0.80
C ASN A 202 12.89 -4.35 -1.10
N ALA A 203 13.26 -4.90 -2.25
CA ALA A 203 13.14 -6.33 -2.53
C ALA A 203 14.22 -7.06 -1.72
N ASN A 204 13.89 -7.42 -0.49
CA ASN A 204 14.85 -8.05 0.40
C ASN A 204 15.17 -9.46 -0.10
N SER A 205 16.31 -9.63 -0.78
CA SER A 205 16.72 -10.85 -1.50
C SER A 205 17.16 -11.99 -0.59
N ARG A 206 17.40 -11.72 0.70
CA ARG A 206 17.79 -12.70 1.72
C ARG A 206 16.60 -13.31 2.48
N ARG A 207 15.38 -13.12 2.00
CA ARG A 207 14.20 -13.74 2.65
C ARG A 207 14.25 -15.25 2.47
N LYS A 208 14.29 -15.96 3.60
CA LYS A 208 13.69 -17.29 3.69
C LYS A 208 12.25 -17.15 3.21
N SER A 209 11.93 -17.80 2.11
CA SER A 209 10.61 -17.61 1.48
C SER A 209 9.53 -18.14 2.41
N VAL A 210 8.27 -17.70 2.27
CA VAL A 210 7.13 -18.34 2.95
C VAL A 210 7.09 -19.85 2.67
N ARG A 211 7.72 -20.33 1.60
CA ARG A 211 7.84 -21.77 1.31
C ARG A 211 8.65 -22.54 2.36
N GLU A 212 9.38 -21.86 3.23
CA GLU A 212 10.18 -22.46 4.29
C GLU A 212 9.46 -22.50 5.65
N ILE A 213 8.28 -21.88 5.80
CA ILE A 213 7.50 -22.02 7.04
C ILE A 213 6.70 -23.33 7.01
N SER A 214 6.58 -24.00 8.15
CA SER A 214 5.78 -25.22 8.26
C SER A 214 4.28 -24.92 8.07
N SER A 215 3.51 -25.93 7.65
CA SER A 215 2.06 -25.84 7.53
C SER A 215 1.39 -25.46 8.86
N GLU A 216 1.94 -25.93 9.99
CA GLU A 216 1.50 -25.56 11.33
C GLU A 216 1.64 -24.06 11.58
N VAL A 217 2.82 -23.49 11.31
CA VAL A 217 3.07 -22.04 11.52
C VAL A 217 2.19 -21.22 10.58
N ARG A 218 2.01 -21.66 9.33
CA ARG A 218 1.11 -21.01 8.37
C ARG A 218 -0.32 -20.96 8.90
N ALA A 219 -0.86 -22.07 9.41
CA ALA A 219 -2.20 -22.12 9.98
C ALA A 219 -2.37 -21.19 11.18
N ILE A 220 -1.35 -21.08 12.05
CA ILE A 220 -1.36 -20.14 13.17
C ILE A 220 -1.39 -18.70 12.67
N VAL A 221 -0.56 -18.36 11.68
CA VAL A 221 -0.54 -17.01 11.09
C VAL A 221 -1.91 -16.66 10.51
N GLU A 222 -2.52 -17.57 9.75
CA GLU A 222 -3.86 -17.39 9.18
C GLU A 222 -4.94 -17.24 10.25
N GLN A 223 -4.86 -18.01 11.35
CA GLN A 223 -5.82 -17.94 12.45
C GLN A 223 -5.71 -16.61 13.20
N VAL A 224 -4.50 -16.19 13.55
CA VAL A 224 -4.23 -14.91 14.22
C VAL A 224 -4.64 -13.74 13.33
N ASN A 225 -4.44 -13.86 12.01
CA ASN A 225 -4.76 -12.83 11.02
C ASN A 225 -6.05 -13.14 10.23
N ARG A 226 -7.02 -13.81 10.86
CA ARG A 226 -8.24 -14.29 10.18
C ARG A 226 -9.03 -13.20 9.45
N TYR A 227 -9.03 -11.97 9.97
CA TYR A 227 -9.74 -10.86 9.35
C TYR A 227 -8.97 -10.28 8.19
N ASP A 228 -7.63 -10.21 8.29
CA ASP A 228 -6.80 -9.85 7.13
C ASP A 228 -6.95 -10.88 6.00
N THR A 229 -7.08 -12.17 6.32
CA THR A 229 -7.34 -13.23 5.32
C THR A 229 -8.68 -13.04 4.62
N GLN A 230 -9.75 -12.77 5.36
CA GLN A 230 -11.06 -12.50 4.78
C GLN A 230 -11.06 -11.19 3.96
N LEU A 231 -10.45 -10.13 4.50
CA LEU A 231 -10.36 -8.83 3.85
C LEU A 231 -9.54 -8.91 2.55
N TYR A 232 -8.43 -9.64 2.55
CA TYR A 232 -7.60 -9.85 1.36
C TYR A 232 -8.35 -10.64 0.30
N ALA A 233 -9.07 -11.70 0.68
CA ALA A 233 -9.92 -12.44 -0.25
C ALA A 233 -10.99 -11.55 -0.88
N HIS A 234 -11.63 -10.69 -0.09
CA HIS A 234 -12.59 -9.71 -0.59
C HIS A 234 -11.93 -8.68 -1.53
N ALA A 235 -10.76 -8.16 -1.18
CA ALA A 235 -10.01 -7.24 -2.03
C ALA A 235 -9.63 -7.88 -3.38
N CYS A 236 -9.28 -9.17 -3.40
CA CYS A 236 -9.07 -9.92 -4.65
C CYS A 236 -10.32 -9.95 -5.53
N LEU A 237 -11.51 -10.14 -4.95
CA LEU A 237 -12.78 -10.09 -5.70
C LEU A 237 -13.03 -8.70 -6.30
N LEU A 238 -12.86 -7.63 -5.52
CA LEU A 238 -12.96 -6.26 -6.02
C LEU A 238 -11.97 -6.01 -7.16
N PHE A 239 -10.73 -6.48 -7.00
CA PHE A 239 -9.66 -6.33 -7.99
C PHE A 239 -10.04 -6.95 -9.35
N GLU A 240 -10.58 -8.17 -9.34
CA GLU A 240 -11.03 -8.82 -10.57
C GLU A 240 -12.19 -8.08 -11.22
N GLN A 241 -13.14 -7.56 -10.43
CA GLN A 241 -14.24 -6.74 -10.95
C GLN A 241 -13.72 -5.48 -11.66
N HIS A 242 -12.67 -4.83 -11.12
CA HIS A 242 -12.06 -3.67 -11.79
C HIS A 242 -11.41 -4.03 -13.12
N ILE A 243 -10.72 -5.17 -13.20
CA ILE A 243 -10.15 -5.66 -14.47
C ILE A 243 -11.25 -5.97 -15.48
N GLN A 244 -12.33 -6.63 -15.04
CA GLN A 244 -13.45 -6.98 -15.91
C GLN A 244 -14.15 -5.73 -16.47
N ARG A 245 -14.29 -4.66 -15.67
CA ARG A 245 -14.87 -3.38 -16.14
C ARG A 245 -14.06 -2.72 -17.26
N ILE A 246 -12.73 -2.86 -17.25
CA ILE A 246 -11.86 -2.36 -18.34
C ILE A 246 -11.89 -3.31 -19.55
N GLY A 247 -12.10 -4.60 -19.31
CA GLY A 247 -12.06 -5.67 -20.29
C GLY A 247 -10.79 -6.49 -20.16
N THR A 248 -10.94 -7.79 -19.92
CA THR A 248 -9.84 -8.70 -19.61
C THR A 248 -8.79 -8.79 -20.72
N VAL A 249 -9.20 -8.86 -21.98
CA VAL A 249 -8.28 -8.99 -23.12
C VAL A 249 -7.50 -7.69 -23.37
N PRO A 250 -8.14 -6.50 -23.49
CA PRO A 250 -7.41 -5.24 -23.60
C PRO A 250 -6.46 -4.98 -22.41
N PHE A 251 -6.89 -5.32 -21.19
CA PHE A 251 -6.05 -5.15 -20.00
C PHE A 251 -4.82 -6.07 -20.04
N ALA A 252 -4.98 -7.33 -20.42
CA ALA A 252 -3.87 -8.28 -20.54
C ALA A 252 -2.81 -7.83 -21.58
N GLN A 253 -3.24 -7.26 -22.71
CA GLN A 253 -2.34 -6.70 -23.73
C GLN A 253 -1.55 -5.48 -23.19
N GLN A 254 -2.23 -4.56 -22.49
CA GLN A 254 -1.58 -3.42 -21.84
C GLN A 254 -0.57 -3.87 -20.78
N LEU A 255 -0.92 -4.91 -20.00
CA LEU A 255 -0.05 -5.49 -18.99
C LEU A 255 1.21 -6.12 -19.58
N LEU A 256 1.08 -6.89 -20.67
CA LEU A 256 2.21 -7.48 -21.37
C LEU A 256 3.18 -6.39 -21.85
N CYS A 257 2.66 -5.36 -22.53
CA CYS A 257 3.45 -4.22 -22.98
C CYS A 257 4.14 -3.54 -21.81
N PHE A 258 3.40 -3.21 -20.74
CA PHE A 258 3.93 -2.54 -19.56
C PHE A 258 5.08 -3.33 -18.93
N ARG A 259 4.94 -4.65 -18.75
CA ARG A 259 5.99 -5.52 -18.19
C ARG A 259 7.26 -5.51 -19.03
N LEU A 260 7.14 -5.54 -20.36
CA LEU A 260 8.29 -5.46 -21.27
C LEU A 260 9.01 -4.10 -21.13
N PHE A 261 8.27 -3.00 -21.14
CA PHE A 261 8.83 -1.65 -20.96
C PHE A 261 9.47 -1.48 -19.59
N ASN A 262 8.83 -1.96 -18.52
CA ASN A 262 9.35 -1.86 -17.16
C ASN A 262 10.63 -2.67 -16.96
N ARG A 263 10.72 -3.86 -17.57
CA ARG A 263 11.95 -4.67 -17.57
C ARG A 263 13.10 -3.94 -18.26
N TRP A 264 12.85 -3.31 -19.41
CA TRP A 264 13.88 -2.53 -20.12
C TRP A 264 14.28 -1.28 -19.34
N TYR A 265 13.31 -0.56 -18.76
CA TYR A 265 13.55 0.60 -17.91
C TYR A 265 14.45 0.23 -16.73
N GLY A 266 14.12 -0.86 -16.01
CA GLY A 266 14.93 -1.35 -14.91
C GLY A 266 16.37 -1.72 -15.31
N TYR A 267 16.54 -2.38 -16.46
CA TYR A 267 17.86 -2.70 -17.01
C TYR A 267 18.70 -1.45 -17.31
N ASN A 268 18.08 -0.41 -17.88
CA ASN A 268 18.78 0.83 -18.23
C ASN A 268 19.07 1.68 -17.00
N CYS A 269 18.18 1.73 -16.02
CA CYS A 269 18.47 2.37 -14.73
C CYS A 269 19.62 1.68 -13.97
N ALA A 270 19.77 0.35 -14.10
CA ALA A 270 20.90 -0.36 -13.51
C ALA A 270 22.23 -0.09 -14.23
N LYS A 271 22.19 0.22 -15.54
CA LYS A 271 23.39 0.43 -16.38
C LYS A 271 23.80 1.89 -16.59
N SER A 272 22.90 2.85 -16.40
CA SER A 272 23.14 4.27 -16.71
C SER A 272 23.10 5.14 -15.46
N ALA A 273 24.04 6.10 -15.37
CA ALA A 273 24.04 7.14 -14.35
C ALA A 273 22.98 8.25 -14.61
N ARG A 274 22.26 8.22 -15.74
CA ARG A 274 21.22 9.19 -16.12
C ARG A 274 20.05 8.49 -16.83
N PRO A 275 18.84 8.43 -16.24
CA PRO A 275 17.69 7.76 -16.83
C PRO A 275 17.13 8.51 -18.05
N THR A 276 16.65 7.77 -19.07
CA THR A 276 15.97 8.31 -20.26
C THR A 276 14.62 8.96 -19.87
N PRO A 277 14.21 10.09 -20.51
CA PRO A 277 12.99 10.81 -20.13
C PRO A 277 11.70 9.99 -20.29
N ALA A 278 10.78 10.09 -19.32
CA ALA A 278 9.49 9.38 -19.28
C ALA A 278 8.58 9.64 -20.50
N SER A 279 8.71 10.78 -21.17
CA SER A 279 7.88 11.17 -22.33
C SER A 279 8.11 10.30 -23.56
N ARG A 280 9.37 9.92 -23.84
CA ARG A 280 9.72 9.04 -24.97
C ARG A 280 9.13 7.63 -24.79
N TRP A 281 8.96 7.21 -23.54
CA TRP A 281 8.39 5.93 -23.19
C TRP A 281 6.89 5.84 -23.40
N GLN A 282 6.20 6.93 -23.11
CA GLN A 282 4.76 7.00 -23.26
C GLN A 282 4.34 6.92 -24.74
N ALA A 283 5.10 7.56 -25.64
CA ALA A 283 4.85 7.47 -27.08
C ALA A 283 5.02 6.03 -27.61
N LEU A 284 6.14 5.37 -27.27
CA LEU A 284 6.42 3.99 -27.68
C LEU A 284 5.41 2.97 -27.12
N PHE A 285 4.93 3.19 -25.89
CA PHE A 285 3.90 2.33 -25.31
C PHE A 285 2.57 2.45 -26.05
N LEU A 286 2.13 3.68 -26.35
CA LEU A 286 0.87 3.92 -27.08
C LEU A 286 0.92 3.38 -28.52
N GLU A 287 2.07 3.48 -29.18
CA GLU A 287 2.31 2.89 -30.50
C GLU A 287 2.17 1.36 -30.47
N LYS A 288 2.88 0.68 -29.56
CA LYS A 288 2.79 -0.79 -29.44
C LYS A 288 1.42 -1.31 -29.03
N VAL A 289 0.72 -0.60 -28.14
CA VAL A 289 -0.65 -0.97 -27.77
C VAL A 289 -1.57 -0.90 -28.99
N ARG A 290 -1.40 0.11 -29.86
CA ARG A 290 -2.19 0.24 -31.10
C ARG A 290 -1.87 -0.84 -32.14
N GLU A 291 -0.62 -1.30 -32.22
CA GLU A 291 -0.24 -2.41 -33.11
C GLU A 291 -0.80 -3.78 -32.67
N THR A 292 -1.25 -3.90 -31.43
CA THR A 292 -1.78 -5.15 -30.85
C THR A 292 -3.32 -5.18 -30.83
N LEU A 293 -3.97 -4.08 -31.23
CA LEU A 293 -5.43 -3.94 -31.44
C LEU A 293 -5.77 -4.20 -32.91
#